data_AF-Q5NZ12-F1
#
_entry.id   AF-Q5NZ12-F1
#
_cell.length_a   1.000
_cell.length_b   1.000
_cell.length_c   1.000
_cell.angle_alpha   90.00
_cell.angle_beta   90.00
_cell.angle_gamma   90.00
#
_symmetry.space_group_name_H-M   'P 1'
#
loop_
_entity.id
_entity.type
_entity.pdbx_description
1 polymer ?
#
loop_
_entity_poly.entity_id
_entity_poly.type
_entity_poly.pdbx_seq_one_letter_code
_entity_poly.pdbx_strand_id
1 'polypeptide(L)'
;MNVTRPQPQHIRPVQIATAVSEGLRVFLSAPLISVVYAGTFMLAGVGLLGALVSLGFGPMGLPLIGGFMLIAPGLLAGFFAISRVCRRGRKPGIRDVAAGFVNTPRDLWGLMLVCGFVFAIWMTDAGILYSFMVGDSNSDWSLLLPLSGAVLRFHLGVSIAGGFFALIVFFVTAYAVPLLIERRAGLVVAVNASVRAVFHSFFTNMLWGLILAATIMLSIVIPLLLPVTLPVMAYASESIYRKVFPTGTPTPP
;
A
#
# COMPACT_ATOMS: atom_id res chain seq x y z
N MET A 1 30.50 -9.41 5.75
CA MET A 1 30.51 -8.06 5.13
C MET A 1 29.67 -7.15 6.01
N ASN A 2 30.25 -6.13 6.63
CA ASN A 2 29.51 -5.16 7.46
C ASN A 2 28.61 -4.32 6.57
N VAL A 3 27.38 -4.79 6.36
CA VAL A 3 26.31 -3.97 5.78
C VAL A 3 26.00 -2.91 6.83
N THR A 4 26.47 -1.68 6.62
CA THR A 4 26.08 -0.52 7.43
C THR A 4 24.57 -0.48 7.50
N ARG A 5 24.02 -0.72 8.70
CA ARG A 5 22.56 -0.76 8.90
C ARG A 5 21.99 0.59 8.49
N PRO A 6 21.00 0.66 7.58
CA PRO A 6 20.38 1.92 7.20
C PRO A 6 19.90 2.66 8.45
N GLN A 7 20.35 3.90 8.63
CA GLN A 7 19.92 4.73 9.75
C GLN A 7 18.82 5.67 9.26
N PRO A 8 17.63 5.67 9.91
CA PRO A 8 16.56 6.56 9.53
C PRO A 8 16.86 7.99 9.98
N GLN A 9 16.57 8.95 9.10
CA GLN A 9 16.54 10.38 9.45
C GLN A 9 15.15 10.79 9.92
N HIS A 10 15.11 11.75 10.84
CA HIS A 10 13.85 12.28 11.35
C HIS A 10 13.12 13.10 10.28
N ILE A 11 11.82 12.85 10.08
CA ILE A 11 10.97 13.58 9.15
C ILE A 11 9.87 14.37 9.84
N ARG A 12 9.64 15.59 9.36
CA ARG A 12 8.61 16.52 9.85
C ARG A 12 7.30 16.38 9.07
N PRO A 13 6.13 16.65 9.67
CA PRO A 13 4.83 16.59 8.98
C PRO A 13 4.75 17.43 7.69
N VAL A 14 5.42 18.59 7.64
CA VAL A 14 5.48 19.46 6.44
C VAL A 14 6.05 18.74 5.22
N GLN A 15 6.92 17.75 5.42
CA GLN A 15 7.54 17.00 4.32
C GLN A 15 6.55 16.04 3.63
N ILE A 16 5.40 15.75 4.26
CA ILE A 16 4.32 14.97 3.64
C ILE A 16 3.74 15.76 2.46
N ALA A 17 3.42 17.04 2.64
CA ALA A 17 2.89 17.89 1.58
C ALA A 17 3.90 18.00 0.41
N THR A 18 5.18 18.18 0.73
CA THR A 18 6.25 18.18 -0.29
C THR A 18 6.33 16.84 -1.00
N ALA A 19 6.23 15.72 -0.29
CA ALA A 19 6.27 14.38 -0.88
C ALA A 19 5.09 14.10 -1.81
N VAL A 20 3.87 14.52 -1.44
CA VAL A 20 2.70 14.43 -2.31
C VAL A 20 2.90 15.26 -3.57
N SER A 21 3.44 16.48 -3.45
CA SER A 21 3.73 17.34 -4.61
C SER A 21 4.80 16.73 -5.53
N GLU A 22 5.84 16.11 -4.97
CA GLU A 22 6.86 15.38 -5.73
C GLU A 22 6.27 14.15 -6.41
N GLY A 23 5.42 13.39 -5.70
CA GLY A 23 4.73 12.23 -6.25
C GLY A 23 3.83 12.60 -7.43
N LEU A 24 3.13 13.73 -7.33
CA LEU A 24 2.33 14.27 -8.44
C LEU A 24 3.20 14.67 -9.64
N ARG A 25 4.37 15.30 -9.42
CA ARG A 25 5.31 15.63 -10.50
C ARG A 25 5.82 14.38 -11.22
N VAL A 26 6.15 13.32 -10.48
CA VAL A 26 6.57 12.03 -11.07
C VAL A 26 5.42 11.42 -11.87
N PHE A 27 4.20 11.42 -11.33
CA PHE A 27 3.01 10.95 -12.06
C PHE A 27 2.80 11.71 -13.37
N LEU A 28 2.86 13.05 -13.34
CA LEU A 28 2.69 13.89 -14.53
C LEU A 28 3.81 13.70 -15.57
N SER A 29 4.99 13.20 -15.16
CA SER A 29 6.06 12.84 -16.11
C SER A 29 5.80 11.53 -16.88
N ALA A 30 4.93 10.67 -16.36
CA ALA A 30 4.61 9.36 -16.94
C ALA A 30 3.15 8.93 -16.69
N PRO A 31 2.15 9.74 -17.10
CA PRO A 31 0.77 9.52 -16.73
C PRO A 31 0.19 8.26 -17.37
N LEU A 32 0.44 8.04 -18.66
CA LEU A 32 -0.15 6.92 -19.40
C LEU A 32 0.22 5.56 -18.81
N ILE A 33 1.53 5.30 -18.61
CA ILE A 33 1.96 4.00 -18.07
C ILE A 33 1.53 3.83 -16.61
N SER A 34 1.52 4.91 -15.83
CA SER A 34 1.08 4.88 -14.42
C SER A 34 -0.41 4.54 -14.32
N VAL A 35 -1.24 5.18 -15.15
CA VAL A 35 -2.70 4.94 -15.22
C VAL A 35 -2.99 3.54 -15.74
N VAL A 36 -2.31 3.08 -16.80
CA VAL A 36 -2.49 1.72 -17.33
C VAL A 36 -2.15 0.68 -16.27
N TYR A 37 -1.00 0.82 -15.60
CA TYR A 37 -0.58 -0.11 -14.57
C TYR A 37 -1.54 -0.08 -13.36
N ALA A 38 -1.88 1.10 -12.83
CA ALA A 38 -2.86 1.23 -11.75
C ALA A 38 -4.27 0.73 -12.15
N GLY A 39 -4.66 0.91 -13.41
CA GLY A 39 -5.92 0.45 -13.98
C GLY A 39 -6.07 -1.07 -13.93
N THR A 40 -4.98 -1.84 -14.03
CA THR A 40 -5.05 -3.31 -13.85
C THR A 40 -5.53 -3.69 -12.45
N PHE A 41 -5.08 -2.98 -11.42
CA PHE A 41 -5.52 -3.21 -10.04
C PHE A 41 -6.94 -2.71 -9.79
N MET A 42 -7.32 -1.58 -10.40
CA MET A 42 -8.70 -1.09 -10.38
C MET A 42 -9.65 -2.14 -10.97
N LEU A 43 -9.34 -2.67 -12.15
CA LEU A 43 -10.16 -3.69 -12.81
C LEU A 43 -10.24 -4.98 -11.98
N ALA A 44 -9.12 -5.43 -11.41
CA ALA A 44 -9.11 -6.59 -10.52
C ALA A 44 -9.97 -6.36 -9.27
N GLY A 45 -9.86 -5.18 -8.64
CA GLY A 45 -10.63 -4.82 -7.45
C GLY A 45 -12.12 -4.70 -7.73
N VAL A 46 -12.51 -4.01 -8.82
CA VAL A 46 -13.91 -3.89 -9.25
C VAL A 46 -14.49 -5.26 -9.61
N GLY A 47 -13.73 -6.10 -10.33
CA GLY A 47 -14.16 -7.45 -10.69
C GLY A 47 -14.39 -8.33 -9.46
N LEU A 48 -13.46 -8.30 -8.49
CA LEU A 48 -13.57 -9.08 -7.26
C LEU A 48 -14.71 -8.59 -6.36
N LEU A 49 -14.88 -7.26 -6.24
CA LEU A 49 -16.01 -6.67 -5.50
C LEU A 49 -17.35 -7.00 -6.16
N GLY A 50 -17.43 -6.92 -7.49
CA GLY A 50 -18.62 -7.29 -8.25
C GLY A 50 -18.99 -8.76 -8.07
N ALA A 51 -18.00 -9.67 -8.10
CA ALA A 51 -18.20 -11.07 -7.82
C ALA A 51 -18.73 -11.29 -6.39
N LEU A 52 -18.15 -10.63 -5.40
CA LEU A 52 -18.54 -10.73 -3.99
C LEU A 52 -20.00 -10.30 -3.76
N VAL A 53 -20.40 -9.18 -4.37
CA VAL A 53 -21.77 -8.69 -4.30
C VAL A 53 -22.73 -9.64 -5.02
N SER A 54 -22.36 -10.16 -6.20
CA SER A 54 -23.21 -11.13 -6.92
C SER A 54 -23.44 -12.44 -6.16
N LEU A 55 -22.50 -12.81 -5.27
CA LEU A 55 -22.60 -13.99 -4.41
C LEU A 55 -23.32 -13.70 -3.08
N GLY A 56 -23.82 -12.48 -2.86
CA GLY A 56 -24.55 -12.10 -1.65
C GLY A 56 -23.67 -11.72 -0.46
N PHE A 57 -22.35 -11.58 -0.65
CA PHE A 57 -21.40 -11.18 0.38
C PHE A 57 -21.13 -9.66 0.36
N GLY A 58 -22.12 -8.84 0.00
CA GLY A 58 -21.96 -7.38 -0.14
C GLY A 58 -21.22 -6.69 1.02
N PRO A 59 -21.56 -6.96 2.30
CA PRO A 59 -20.86 -6.37 3.44
C PRO A 59 -19.36 -6.70 3.50
N MET A 60 -18.92 -7.83 2.93
CA MET A 60 -17.49 -8.18 2.85
C MET A 60 -16.69 -7.30 1.89
N GLY A 61 -17.36 -6.41 1.15
CA GLY A 61 -16.71 -5.40 0.33
C GLY A 61 -15.70 -4.58 1.13
N LEU A 62 -16.09 -4.04 2.30
CA LEU A 62 -15.19 -3.21 3.10
C LEU A 62 -13.91 -3.97 3.55
N PRO A 63 -13.99 -5.20 4.11
CA PRO A 63 -12.80 -6.00 4.38
C PRO A 63 -11.91 -6.27 3.18
N LEU A 64 -12.51 -6.58 2.02
CA LEU A 64 -11.77 -6.83 0.79
C LEU A 64 -11.00 -5.58 0.34
N ILE A 65 -11.68 -4.43 0.37
CA ILE A 65 -11.15 -3.11 0.04
C ILE A 65 -10.00 -2.75 1.00
N GLY A 66 -10.18 -2.94 2.30
CA GLY A 66 -9.13 -2.72 3.30
C GLY A 66 -7.93 -3.63 3.10
N GLY A 67 -8.18 -4.88 2.71
CA GLY A 67 -7.15 -5.87 2.44
C GLY A 67 -6.29 -5.57 1.21
N PHE A 68 -6.76 -4.72 0.27
CA PHE A 68 -5.96 -4.28 -0.87
C PHE A 68 -4.64 -3.60 -0.42
N MET A 69 -4.66 -2.88 0.71
CA MET A 69 -3.46 -2.25 1.28
C MET A 69 -2.43 -3.29 1.73
N LEU A 70 -2.85 -4.51 2.06
CA LEU A 70 -1.96 -5.59 2.47
C LEU A 70 -1.17 -6.16 1.29
N ILE A 71 -1.65 -6.03 0.05
CA ILE A 71 -0.98 -6.51 -1.17
C ILE A 71 -0.01 -5.44 -1.75
N ALA A 72 0.10 -4.28 -1.09
CA ALA A 72 0.88 -3.13 -1.53
C ALA A 72 2.37 -3.41 -1.92
N PRO A 73 3.13 -4.31 -1.29
CA PRO A 73 4.53 -4.55 -1.67
C PRO A 73 4.72 -4.96 -3.13
N GLY A 74 3.82 -5.80 -3.67
CA GLY A 74 3.86 -6.20 -5.08
C GLY A 74 3.52 -5.06 -6.02
N LEU A 75 2.51 -4.29 -5.66
CA LEU A 75 2.05 -3.10 -6.38
C LEU A 75 3.16 -2.04 -6.51
N LEU A 76 3.85 -1.74 -5.41
CA LEU A 76 4.88 -0.71 -5.32
C LEU A 76 6.11 -1.02 -6.19
N ALA A 77 6.43 -2.30 -6.42
CA ALA A 77 7.56 -2.70 -7.27
C ALA A 77 7.44 -2.13 -8.69
N GLY A 78 6.24 -2.19 -9.28
CA GLY A 78 5.98 -1.63 -10.61
C GLY A 78 6.08 -0.10 -10.64
N PHE A 79 5.51 0.61 -9.67
CA PHE A 79 5.62 2.07 -9.60
C PHE A 79 7.06 2.53 -9.39
N PHE A 80 7.81 1.88 -8.51
CA PHE A 80 9.21 2.25 -8.27
C PHE A 80 10.08 1.97 -9.51
N ALA A 81 9.75 0.95 -10.31
CA ALA A 81 10.39 0.74 -11.61
C ALA A 81 10.12 1.91 -12.58
N ILE A 82 8.87 2.36 -12.69
CA ILE A 82 8.48 3.52 -13.51
C ILE A 82 9.21 4.79 -13.05
N SER A 83 9.13 5.10 -11.75
CA SER A 83 9.78 6.27 -11.16
C SER A 83 11.30 6.27 -11.37
N ARG A 84 11.95 5.11 -11.24
CA ARG A 84 13.39 4.96 -11.48
C ARG A 84 13.77 5.31 -12.92
N VAL A 85 12.93 4.99 -13.91
CA VAL A 85 13.16 5.33 -15.31
C VAL A 85 12.93 6.83 -15.57
N CYS A 86 11.83 7.39 -15.03
CA CYS A 86 11.56 8.83 -15.09
C CYS A 86 12.72 9.66 -14.54
N ARG A 87 13.26 9.26 -13.39
CA ARG A 87 14.41 9.93 -12.74
C ARG A 87 15.70 9.87 -13.56
N ARG A 88 15.82 8.93 -14.50
CA ARG A 88 16.95 8.83 -15.45
C ARG A 88 16.73 9.68 -16.71
N GLY A 89 15.68 10.50 -16.75
CA GLY A 89 15.33 11.33 -17.91
C GLY A 89 14.80 10.52 -19.09
N ARG A 90 14.42 9.25 -18.88
CA ARG A 90 13.88 8.37 -19.92
C ARG A 90 12.38 8.26 -19.80
N LYS A 91 11.70 8.05 -20.94
CA LYS A 91 10.28 7.71 -20.98
C LYS A 91 10.08 6.24 -20.58
N PRO A 92 9.32 5.94 -19.50
CA PRO A 92 9.04 4.57 -19.08
C PRO A 92 8.08 3.86 -20.03
N GLY A 93 8.32 2.57 -20.26
CA GLY A 93 7.42 1.69 -21.01
C GLY A 93 7.05 0.42 -20.25
N ILE A 94 6.15 -0.39 -20.82
CA ILE A 94 5.67 -1.65 -20.23
C ILE A 94 6.84 -2.62 -19.94
N ARG A 95 7.86 -2.62 -20.80
CA ARG A 95 9.08 -3.43 -20.61
C ARG A 95 9.83 -3.08 -19.33
N ASP A 96 9.83 -1.81 -18.92
CA ASP A 96 10.50 -1.38 -17.69
C ASP A 96 9.74 -1.84 -16.44
N VAL A 97 8.40 -1.84 -16.51
CA VAL A 97 7.54 -2.40 -15.45
C VAL A 97 7.82 -3.90 -15.31
N ALA A 98 7.79 -4.65 -16.42
CA ALA A 98 8.08 -6.08 -16.43
C ALA A 98 9.50 -6.40 -15.94
N ALA A 99 10.50 -5.62 -16.37
CA ALA A 99 11.87 -5.75 -15.89
C ALA A 99 11.98 -5.47 -14.38
N GLY A 100 11.17 -4.56 -13.82
CA GLY A 100 11.06 -4.34 -12.38
C GLY A 100 10.64 -5.59 -11.62
N PHE A 101 9.62 -6.30 -12.11
CA PHE A 101 9.16 -7.56 -11.54
C PHE A 101 10.17 -8.70 -11.69
N VAL A 102 10.75 -8.88 -12.88
CA VAL A 102 11.72 -9.96 -13.13
C VAL A 102 12.99 -9.78 -12.29
N ASN A 103 13.44 -8.55 -12.09
CA ASN A 103 14.65 -8.26 -11.31
C ASN A 103 14.38 -8.06 -9.81
N THR A 104 13.17 -8.37 -9.35
CA THR A 104 12.77 -8.26 -7.95
C THR A 104 13.60 -9.22 -7.07
N PRO A 105 14.21 -8.74 -5.97
CA PRO A 105 14.99 -9.60 -5.09
C PRO A 105 14.11 -10.64 -4.38
N ARG A 106 14.69 -11.82 -4.11
CA ARG A 106 14.02 -12.94 -3.39
C ARG A 106 13.41 -12.49 -2.06
N ASP A 107 14.10 -11.59 -1.37
CA ASP A 107 13.65 -11.03 -0.10
C ASP A 107 12.33 -10.28 -0.22
N LEU A 108 12.06 -9.60 -1.36
CA LEU A 108 10.78 -8.95 -1.59
C LEU A 108 9.66 -9.96 -1.82
N TRP A 109 9.94 -11.10 -2.47
CA TRP A 109 8.97 -12.20 -2.57
C TRP A 109 8.62 -12.78 -1.20
N GLY A 110 9.61 -12.95 -0.31
CA GLY A 110 9.38 -13.34 1.08
C GLY A 110 8.48 -12.35 1.81
N LEU A 111 8.71 -11.04 1.61
CA LEU A 111 7.85 -9.99 2.18
C LEU A 111 6.41 -10.03 1.61
N MET A 112 6.26 -10.20 0.30
CA MET A 112 4.95 -10.35 -0.34
C MET A 112 4.19 -11.58 0.19
N LEU A 113 4.88 -12.70 0.43
CA LEU A 113 4.29 -13.90 1.00
C LEU A 113 3.82 -13.67 2.43
N VAL A 114 4.62 -13.00 3.27
CA VAL A 114 4.21 -12.62 4.64
C VAL A 114 2.97 -11.72 4.59
N CYS A 115 2.96 -10.72 3.73
CA CYS A 115 1.81 -9.84 3.55
C CYS A 115 0.56 -10.58 3.04
N GLY A 116 0.72 -11.52 2.11
CA GLY A 116 -0.35 -12.38 1.63
C GLY A 116 -0.91 -13.30 2.72
N PHE A 117 -0.05 -13.81 3.60
CA PHE A 117 -0.47 -14.59 4.77
C PHE A 117 -1.26 -13.75 5.77
N VAL A 118 -0.81 -12.53 6.06
CA VAL A 118 -1.56 -11.57 6.90
C VAL A 118 -2.90 -11.21 6.27
N PHE A 119 -2.96 -11.03 4.94
CA PHE A 119 -4.22 -10.83 4.22
C PHE A 119 -5.15 -12.04 4.33
N ALA A 120 -4.64 -13.27 4.25
CA ALA A 120 -5.45 -14.48 4.41
C ALA A 120 -6.03 -14.61 5.83
N ILE A 121 -5.24 -14.30 6.86
CA ILE A 121 -5.71 -14.22 8.25
C ILE A 121 -6.81 -13.16 8.34
N TRP A 122 -6.56 -11.96 7.82
CA TRP A 122 -7.51 -10.86 7.83
C TRP A 122 -8.85 -11.23 7.19
N MET A 123 -8.82 -11.83 5.99
CA MET A 123 -10.04 -12.23 5.29
C MET A 123 -10.80 -13.32 6.06
N THR A 124 -10.09 -14.21 6.75
CA THR A 124 -10.70 -15.25 7.61
C THR A 124 -11.35 -14.62 8.84
N ASP A 125 -10.68 -13.69 9.51
CA ASP A 125 -11.20 -12.97 10.68
C ASP A 125 -12.42 -12.11 10.31
N ALA A 126 -12.38 -11.41 9.18
CA ALA A 126 -13.52 -10.71 8.62
C ALA A 126 -14.68 -11.67 8.31
N GLY A 127 -14.36 -12.84 7.74
CA GLY A 127 -15.21 -14.02 7.58
C GLY A 127 -16.01 -14.36 8.84
N ILE A 128 -15.28 -14.56 9.93
CA ILE A 128 -15.82 -14.91 11.23
C ILE A 128 -16.73 -13.79 11.76
N LEU A 129 -16.26 -12.52 11.71
CA LEU A 129 -17.04 -11.36 12.16
C LEU A 129 -18.36 -11.23 11.38
N TYR A 130 -18.34 -11.45 10.07
CA TYR A 130 -19.54 -11.41 9.24
C TYR A 130 -20.52 -12.50 9.62
N SER A 131 -20.04 -13.73 9.81
CA SER A 131 -20.87 -14.86 10.22
C SER A 131 -21.53 -14.62 11.58
N PHE A 132 -20.84 -13.99 12.53
CA PHE A 132 -21.39 -13.70 13.86
C PHE A 132 -22.33 -12.49 13.90
N MET A 133 -22.06 -11.45 13.11
CA MET A 133 -22.77 -10.17 13.23
C MET A 133 -23.86 -9.95 12.18
N VAL A 134 -23.71 -10.53 10.99
CA VAL A 134 -24.62 -10.33 9.87
C VAL A 134 -25.40 -11.62 9.58
N GLY A 135 -24.71 -12.74 9.38
CA GLY A 135 -25.29 -14.10 9.32
C GLY A 135 -26.19 -14.42 8.11
N ASP A 136 -26.86 -13.43 7.52
CA ASP A 136 -27.85 -13.63 6.46
C ASP A 136 -27.31 -13.17 5.08
N SER A 137 -27.36 -14.09 4.11
CA SER A 137 -27.01 -13.81 2.71
C SER A 137 -28.19 -13.13 1.99
N ASN A 138 -28.16 -11.81 1.89
CA ASN A 138 -29.08 -11.07 1.03
C ASN A 138 -28.28 -10.38 -0.08
N SER A 139 -28.66 -10.59 -1.34
CA SER A 139 -27.91 -10.15 -2.52
C SER A 139 -28.36 -8.77 -3.01
N ASP A 140 -28.23 -7.75 -2.15
CA ASP A 140 -28.61 -6.39 -2.51
C ASP A 140 -27.44 -5.41 -2.36
N TRP A 141 -27.23 -4.57 -3.38
CA TRP A 141 -26.19 -3.53 -3.41
C TRP A 141 -26.38 -2.51 -2.28
N SER A 142 -27.61 -2.40 -1.75
CA SER A 142 -27.95 -1.60 -0.58
C SER A 142 -27.16 -2.01 0.68
N LEU A 143 -26.65 -3.24 0.76
CA LEU A 143 -25.86 -3.75 1.90
C LEU A 143 -24.40 -3.27 1.95
N LEU A 144 -23.91 -2.61 0.90
CA LEU A 144 -22.65 -1.86 0.97
C LEU A 144 -22.77 -0.60 1.83
N LEU A 145 -23.99 -0.10 2.00
CA LEU A 145 -24.27 1.03 2.87
C LEU A 145 -24.70 0.51 4.25
N PRO A 146 -24.27 1.15 5.36
CA PRO A 146 -24.64 0.75 6.71
C PRO A 146 -26.09 1.14 7.03
N LEU A 147 -27.04 0.62 6.24
CA LEU A 147 -28.47 0.92 6.35
C LEU A 147 -29.14 0.18 7.51
N SER A 148 -28.52 -0.88 8.02
CA SER A 148 -28.98 -1.62 9.21
C SER A 148 -27.97 -1.56 10.35
N GLY A 149 -28.46 -1.62 11.60
CA GLY A 149 -27.60 -1.60 12.79
C GLY A 149 -26.63 -2.79 12.89
N ALA A 150 -26.98 -3.95 12.31
CA ALA A 150 -26.09 -5.10 12.23
C ALA A 150 -24.92 -4.85 11.27
N VAL A 151 -25.20 -4.33 10.07
CA VAL A 151 -24.19 -3.99 9.07
C VAL A 151 -23.28 -2.87 9.57
N LEU A 152 -23.82 -1.85 10.26
CA LEU A 152 -23.00 -0.79 10.85
C LEU A 152 -22.03 -1.32 11.92
N ARG A 153 -22.51 -2.17 12.84
CA ARG A 153 -21.65 -2.80 13.87
C ARG A 153 -20.56 -3.66 13.24
N PHE A 154 -20.90 -4.42 12.21
CA PHE A 154 -19.93 -5.18 11.43
C PHE A 154 -18.87 -4.26 10.81
N HIS A 155 -19.28 -3.22 10.07
CA HIS A 155 -18.35 -2.27 9.43
C HIS A 155 -17.43 -1.58 10.44
N LEU A 156 -17.93 -1.20 11.63
CA LEU A 156 -17.10 -0.65 12.71
C LEU A 156 -16.10 -1.70 13.24
N GLY A 157 -16.56 -2.92 13.49
CA GLY A 157 -15.72 -4.03 13.95
C GLY A 157 -14.60 -4.35 12.97
N VAL A 158 -14.92 -4.49 11.68
CA VAL A 158 -13.91 -4.73 10.65
C VAL A 158 -13.02 -3.51 10.37
N SER A 159 -13.49 -2.29 10.59
CA SER A 159 -12.63 -1.10 10.46
C SER A 159 -11.57 -1.06 11.56
N ILE A 160 -11.94 -1.39 12.80
CA ILE A 160 -11.00 -1.42 13.93
C ILE A 160 -10.00 -2.57 13.76
N ALA A 161 -10.50 -3.78 13.50
CA ALA A 161 -9.66 -4.96 13.31
C ALA A 161 -8.76 -4.82 12.07
N GLY A 162 -9.32 -4.36 10.94
CA GLY A 162 -8.56 -4.09 9.72
C GLY A 162 -7.52 -2.99 9.90
N GLY A 163 -7.84 -1.94 10.68
CA GLY A 163 -6.90 -0.89 11.05
C GLY A 163 -5.68 -1.43 11.80
N PHE A 164 -5.87 -2.41 12.69
CA PHE A 164 -4.77 -3.08 13.39
C PHE A 164 -3.85 -3.84 12.43
N PHE A 165 -4.40 -4.65 11.51
CA PHE A 165 -3.60 -5.34 10.50
C PHE A 165 -2.89 -4.38 9.53
N ALA A 166 -3.59 -3.31 9.13
CA ALA A 166 -3.03 -2.26 8.28
C ALA A 166 -1.84 -1.56 8.97
N LEU A 167 -1.93 -1.31 10.28
CA LEU A 167 -0.80 -0.80 11.06
C LEU A 167 0.37 -1.78 11.04
N ILE A 168 0.17 -3.05 11.37
CA ILE A 168 1.25 -4.05 11.35
C ILE A 168 1.96 -4.06 10.00
N VAL A 169 1.20 -4.15 8.90
CA VAL A 169 1.78 -4.15 7.55
C VAL A 169 2.46 -2.84 7.24
N PHE A 170 1.90 -1.69 7.63
CA PHE A 170 2.53 -0.39 7.44
C PHE A 170 3.90 -0.33 8.13
N PHE A 171 3.99 -0.74 9.41
CA PHE A 171 5.25 -0.75 10.16
C PHE A 171 6.32 -1.63 9.48
N VAL A 172 5.91 -2.79 8.99
CA VAL A 172 6.81 -3.77 8.36
C VAL A 172 7.21 -3.36 6.94
N THR A 173 6.33 -2.74 6.16
CA THR A 173 6.52 -2.58 4.71
C THR A 173 6.88 -1.17 4.26
N ALA A 174 6.46 -0.11 5.00
CA ALA A 174 6.55 1.28 4.54
C ALA A 174 7.93 1.66 4.03
N TYR A 175 8.99 1.19 4.69
CA TYR A 175 10.37 1.41 4.26
C TYR A 175 11.12 0.13 3.88
N ALA A 176 10.62 -1.05 4.26
CA ALA A 176 11.27 -2.29 3.88
C ALA A 176 11.18 -2.53 2.37
N VAL A 177 10.02 -2.30 1.77
CA VAL A 177 9.80 -2.49 0.32
C VAL A 177 10.82 -1.72 -0.53
N PRO A 178 10.97 -0.39 -0.38
CA PRO A 178 11.97 0.35 -1.16
C PRO A 178 13.41 -0.05 -0.83
N LEU A 179 13.75 -0.36 0.44
CA LEU A 179 15.08 -0.84 0.82
C LEU A 179 15.45 -2.16 0.12
N LEU A 180 14.48 -3.08 0.03
CA LEU A 180 14.64 -4.35 -0.67
C LEU A 180 14.79 -4.12 -2.17
N ILE A 181 13.90 -3.32 -2.79
CA ILE A 181 13.95 -3.01 -4.23
C ILE A 181 15.26 -2.32 -4.65
N GLU A 182 15.86 -1.52 -3.77
CA GLU A 182 17.18 -0.91 -3.98
C GLU A 182 18.35 -1.81 -3.56
N ARG A 183 18.08 -3.02 -3.05
CA ARG A 183 19.08 -4.01 -2.59
C ARG A 183 20.01 -3.46 -1.51
N ARG A 184 19.49 -2.55 -0.67
CA ARG A 184 20.25 -1.88 0.41
C ARG A 184 20.26 -2.66 1.72
N ALA A 185 19.39 -3.65 1.86
CA ALA A 185 19.28 -4.51 3.03
C ALA A 185 18.65 -5.85 2.63
N GLY A 186 18.89 -6.89 3.44
CA GLY A 186 18.11 -8.13 3.34
C GLY A 186 16.80 -8.04 4.12
N LEU A 187 15.89 -9.01 3.95
CA LEU A 187 14.52 -9.01 4.50
C LEU A 187 14.45 -8.58 5.98
N VAL A 188 15.14 -9.30 6.86
CA VAL A 188 15.11 -9.04 8.31
C VAL A 188 15.64 -7.64 8.65
N VAL A 189 16.72 -7.22 7.98
CA VAL A 189 17.34 -5.90 8.20
C VAL A 189 16.42 -4.79 7.70
N ALA A 190 15.76 -4.98 6.56
CA ALA A 190 14.84 -4.02 5.96
C ALA A 190 13.58 -3.83 6.83
N VAL A 191 12.99 -4.91 7.34
CA VAL A 191 11.83 -4.85 8.26
C VAL A 191 12.21 -4.14 9.55
N ASN A 192 13.34 -4.50 10.17
CA ASN A 192 13.83 -3.83 11.37
C ASN A 192 14.09 -2.33 11.13
N ALA A 193 14.70 -1.98 9.99
CA ALA A 193 14.91 -0.59 9.61
C ALA A 193 13.58 0.17 9.41
N SER A 194 12.56 -0.48 8.85
CA SER A 194 11.23 0.09 8.67
C SER A 194 10.55 0.38 9.99
N VAL A 195 10.51 -0.59 10.91
CA VAL A 195 9.92 -0.43 12.23
C VAL A 195 10.64 0.71 13.00
N ARG A 196 11.99 0.70 12.99
CA ARG A 196 12.78 1.77 13.60
C ARG A 196 12.51 3.14 12.98
N ALA A 197 12.39 3.23 11.67
CA ALA A 197 12.09 4.47 10.97
C ALA A 197 10.71 5.02 11.34
N VAL A 198 9.70 4.14 11.42
CA VAL A 198 8.35 4.53 11.84
C VAL A 198 8.37 5.10 13.25
N PHE A 199 9.00 4.41 14.22
CA PHE A 199 9.10 4.92 15.59
C PHE A 199 9.97 6.18 15.73
N HIS A 200 11.01 6.32 14.91
CA HIS A 200 11.87 7.50 14.93
C HIS A 200 11.14 8.79 14.52
N SER A 201 10.07 8.69 13.74
CA SER A 201 9.20 9.82 13.38
C SER A 201 7.73 9.41 13.48
N PHE A 202 7.33 8.91 14.65
CA PHE A 202 6.04 8.25 14.86
C PHE A 202 4.84 9.08 14.38
N PHE A 203 4.70 10.32 14.86
CA PHE A 203 3.56 11.18 14.50
C PHE A 203 3.47 11.45 13.01
N THR A 204 4.59 11.74 12.35
CA THR A 204 4.64 11.97 10.89
C THR A 204 4.23 10.70 10.13
N ASN A 205 4.70 9.54 10.56
CA ASN A 205 4.38 8.27 9.93
C ASN A 205 2.92 7.85 10.14
N MET A 206 2.34 8.07 11.33
CA MET A 206 0.93 7.79 11.58
C MET A 206 0.02 8.69 10.77
N LEU A 207 0.35 9.98 10.67
CA LEU A 207 -0.36 10.92 9.79
C LEU A 207 -0.27 10.47 8.32
N TRP A 208 0.92 10.04 7.87
CA TRP A 208 1.09 9.53 6.51
C TRP A 208 0.27 8.25 6.26
N GLY A 209 0.32 7.29 7.18
CA GLY A 209 -0.48 6.06 7.11
C GLY A 209 -1.98 6.35 7.05
N LEU A 210 -2.46 7.32 7.83
CA LEU A 210 -3.85 7.76 7.80
C LEU A 210 -4.22 8.39 6.46
N ILE A 211 -3.38 9.27 5.90
CA ILE A 211 -3.60 9.87 4.59
C ILE A 211 -3.64 8.79 3.50
N LEU A 212 -2.73 7.82 3.54
CA LEU A 212 -2.74 6.67 2.63
C LEU A 212 -4.05 5.89 2.74
N ALA A 213 -4.46 5.51 3.95
CA ALA A 213 -5.68 4.76 4.20
C ALA A 213 -6.92 5.51 3.71
N ALA A 214 -7.08 6.77 4.10
CA ALA A 214 -8.21 7.60 3.68
C ALA A 214 -8.25 7.79 2.16
N THR A 215 -7.10 8.04 1.53
CA THR A 215 -7.02 8.25 0.07
C THR A 215 -7.42 6.99 -0.69
N ILE A 216 -6.90 5.83 -0.29
CA ILE A 216 -7.23 4.55 -0.95
C ILE A 216 -8.68 4.16 -0.72
N MET A 217 -9.18 4.27 0.53
CA MET A 217 -10.60 4.04 0.84
C MET A 217 -11.52 4.91 -0.01
N LEU A 218 -11.24 6.22 -0.10
CA LEU A 218 -12.04 7.16 -0.90
C LEU A 218 -11.97 6.85 -2.40
N SER A 219 -10.80 6.41 -2.89
CA SER A 219 -10.60 6.04 -4.29
C SER A 219 -11.34 4.78 -4.70
N ILE A 220 -11.78 3.98 -3.73
CA ILE A 220 -12.55 2.77 -4.01
C ILE A 220 -14.05 3.05 -3.99
N VAL A 221 -14.51 4.03 -3.21
CA VAL A 221 -15.89 4.56 -3.30
C VAL A 221 -16.13 5.17 -4.69
N ILE A 222 -15.10 5.78 -5.28
CA ILE A 222 -15.14 6.31 -6.64
C ILE A 222 -14.02 5.64 -7.46
N PRO A 223 -14.22 4.40 -7.98
CA PRO A 223 -13.15 3.58 -8.55
C PRO A 223 -12.31 4.27 -9.63
N LEU A 224 -12.90 5.21 -10.38
CA LEU A 224 -12.21 5.99 -11.41
C LEU A 224 -11.10 6.91 -10.86
N LEU A 225 -11.06 7.19 -9.55
CA LEU A 225 -9.97 7.93 -8.92
C LEU A 225 -8.71 7.07 -8.73
N LEU A 226 -8.88 5.76 -8.55
CA LEU A 226 -7.80 4.84 -8.19
C LEU A 226 -6.63 4.84 -9.19
N PRO A 227 -6.84 4.89 -10.52
CA PRO A 227 -5.74 5.00 -11.49
C PRO A 227 -4.89 6.27 -11.37
N VAL A 228 -5.36 7.29 -10.64
CA VAL A 228 -4.64 8.56 -10.41
C VAL A 228 -4.08 8.62 -9.00
N THR A 229 -4.91 8.35 -7.98
CA THR A 229 -4.49 8.47 -6.58
C THR A 229 -3.43 7.45 -6.21
N LEU A 230 -3.60 6.20 -6.63
CA LEU A 230 -2.70 5.11 -6.31
C LEU A 230 -1.25 5.36 -6.80
N PRO A 231 -0.99 5.74 -8.07
CA PRO A 231 0.38 6.07 -8.49
C PRO A 231 0.93 7.28 -7.75
N VAL A 232 0.13 8.34 -7.56
CA VAL A 232 0.58 9.56 -6.85
C VAL A 232 1.01 9.21 -5.42
N MET A 233 0.23 8.40 -4.70
CA MET A 233 0.55 7.95 -3.34
C MET A 233 1.75 7.01 -3.31
N ALA A 234 1.94 6.15 -4.31
CA ALA A 234 3.12 5.31 -4.44
C ALA A 234 4.39 6.17 -4.62
N TYR A 235 4.37 7.15 -5.54
CA TYR A 235 5.51 8.04 -5.76
C TYR A 235 5.78 8.97 -4.56
N ALA A 236 4.74 9.41 -3.87
CA ALA A 236 4.88 10.18 -2.62
C ALA A 236 5.52 9.33 -1.51
N SER A 237 5.14 8.05 -1.39
CA SER A 237 5.79 7.11 -0.46
C SER A 237 7.27 6.93 -0.80
N GLU A 238 7.63 6.88 -2.08
CA GLU A 238 9.04 6.84 -2.50
C GLU A 238 9.79 8.12 -2.10
N SER A 239 9.17 9.31 -2.26
CA SER A 239 9.76 10.58 -1.82
C SER A 239 10.01 10.59 -0.31
N ILE A 240 9.05 10.15 0.50
CA ILE A 240 9.22 10.02 1.96
C ILE A 240 10.35 9.04 2.28
N TYR A 241 10.36 7.87 1.65
CA TYR A 241 11.45 6.89 1.80
C TYR A 241 12.82 7.50 1.55
N ARG A 242 12.97 8.28 0.49
CA ARG A 242 14.26 8.91 0.14
C ARG A 242 14.68 10.00 1.13
N LYS A 243 13.72 10.66 1.79
CA LYS A 243 13.99 11.62 2.88
C LYS A 243 14.41 10.91 4.16
N VAL A 244 13.79 9.77 4.47
CA VAL A 244 14.14 8.95 5.65
C VAL A 244 15.47 8.22 5.46
N PHE A 245 15.75 7.72 4.26
CA PHE A 245 16.98 7.00 3.93
C PHE A 245 17.68 7.62 2.70
N PRO A 246 18.30 8.81 2.83
CA PRO A 246 19.01 9.43 1.71
C PRO A 246 20.11 8.52 1.15
N THR A 247 20.26 8.53 -0.16
CA THR A 247 21.39 7.89 -0.84
C THR A 247 22.57 8.85 -0.82
N GLY A 248 23.54 8.65 0.08
CA GLY A 248 24.85 9.32 0.02
C GLY A 248 25.31 10.14 1.23
N THR A 249 25.03 9.77 2.47
CA THR A 249 25.81 10.32 3.61
C THR A 249 27.19 9.64 3.65
N PRO A 250 28.30 10.35 3.45
CA PRO A 250 29.60 9.88 3.90
C PRO A 250 29.54 9.71 5.42
N THR A 251 30.05 8.60 5.93
CA THR A 251 30.35 8.48 7.35
C THR A 251 31.25 9.66 7.74
N PRO A 252 30.98 10.42 8.81
CA PRO A 252 32.00 11.30 9.36
C PRO A 252 33.20 10.42 9.78
N PRO A 253 34.43 10.94 9.65
CA PRO A 253 35.65 10.21 10.01
C PRO A 253 35.66 9.78 11.48
#